data_AF-A0A1F2VC41-F1
#
_entry.id   AF-A0A1F2VC41-F1
#
_cell.length_a   1.000
_cell.length_b   1.000
_cell.length_c   1.000
_cell.angle_alpha   90.00
_cell.angle_beta   90.00
_cell.angle_gamma   90.00
#
_symmetry.space_group_name_H-M   'P 1'
#
loop_
_entity.id
_entity.type
_entity.pdbx_description
1 polymer ?
#
loop_
_entity_poly.entity_id
_entity_poly.type
_entity_poly.pdbx_seq_one_letter_code
_entity_poly.pdbx_strand_id
1 'polypeptide(L)'
;MGIPMRQGREFGGADTADSPRTIVINESMARRYWPQGNALGGRVRIGPNQSEVIGIAADAKYNSISERPTPQIYLPLALDPNLPVFDARTVTEHLQTAVFAQRMAANLLGAMGVLALLLAAIGLYGVMAYAVSQRTQEMGIRLALGASPGSLLGMIVGQGMKLAVVGLAIGLVIAAGAFGSIGAMRSLLPGISPLDPITFVAVPAVLGLIALAASWIPARRAGRVDPLVALRYE
;
A
#
# COMPACT_ATOMS: atom_id res chain seq x y z
N MET A 1 6.40 7.82 -28.39
CA MET A 1 5.49 6.85 -27.75
C MET A 1 5.24 5.73 -28.74
N GLY A 2 6.04 4.67 -28.69
CA GLY A 2 6.03 3.59 -29.68
C GLY A 2 5.21 2.41 -29.18
N ILE A 3 3.91 2.40 -29.47
CA ILE A 3 3.12 1.18 -29.30
C ILE A 3 3.60 0.22 -30.40
N PRO A 4 4.21 -0.92 -30.06
CA PRO A 4 4.79 -1.78 -31.07
C PRO A 4 3.69 -2.46 -31.90
N MET A 5 3.92 -2.54 -33.21
CA MET A 5 3.10 -3.36 -34.08
C MET A 5 3.38 -4.84 -33.82
N ARG A 6 2.32 -5.65 -33.72
CA ARG A 6 2.40 -7.10 -33.58
C ARG A 6 2.32 -7.81 -34.91
N GLN A 7 1.42 -7.34 -35.78
CA GLN A 7 1.19 -7.92 -37.09
C GLN A 7 0.72 -6.83 -38.07
N GLY A 8 0.97 -7.04 -39.36
CA GLY A 8 0.58 -6.11 -40.42
C GLY A 8 1.51 -4.89 -40.52
N ARG A 9 0.97 -3.76 -40.98
CA ARG A 9 1.73 -2.53 -41.21
C ARG A 9 1.13 -1.33 -40.48
N GLU A 10 1.96 -0.31 -40.27
CA GLU A 10 1.52 1.01 -39.80
C GLU A 10 0.88 1.81 -40.94
N PHE A 11 0.21 2.90 -40.57
CA PHE A 11 -0.27 3.89 -41.53
C PHE A 11 0.93 4.54 -42.23
N GLY A 12 0.87 4.63 -43.55
CA GLY A 12 1.87 5.29 -44.38
C GLY A 12 1.31 6.53 -45.08
N GLY A 13 2.16 7.25 -45.80
CA GLY A 13 1.76 8.45 -46.56
C GLY A 13 0.75 8.20 -47.69
N ALA A 14 0.50 6.94 -48.05
CA ALA A 14 -0.51 6.54 -49.04
C ALA A 14 -1.92 6.33 -48.45
N ASP A 15 -2.05 6.29 -47.12
CA ASP A 15 -3.33 6.08 -46.44
C ASP A 15 -4.00 7.45 -46.17
N THR A 16 -4.57 8.04 -47.23
CA THR A 16 -5.19 9.38 -47.24
C THR A 16 -6.73 9.32 -47.17
N ALA A 17 -7.41 10.47 -47.06
CA ALA A 17 -8.88 10.53 -47.09
C ALA A 17 -9.51 9.86 -48.33
N ASP A 18 -8.81 9.92 -49.45
CA ASP A 18 -9.23 9.36 -50.75
C ASP A 18 -8.88 7.88 -50.94
N SER A 19 -8.10 7.28 -50.03
CA SER A 19 -7.75 5.86 -50.11
C SER A 19 -8.89 4.98 -49.55
N PRO A 20 -8.90 3.67 -49.85
CA PRO A 20 -9.74 2.73 -49.11
C PRO A 20 -9.56 2.95 -47.61
N ARG A 21 -10.65 2.99 -46.84
CA ARG A 21 -10.57 3.31 -45.41
C ARG A 21 -9.85 2.19 -44.68
N THR A 22 -8.67 2.48 -44.13
CA THR A 22 -7.87 1.51 -43.38
C THR A 22 -7.84 1.84 -41.91
N ILE A 23 -7.79 0.80 -41.08
CA ILE A 23 -7.69 0.92 -39.62
C ILE A 23 -6.61 0.00 -39.06
N VAL A 24 -6.09 0.38 -37.90
CA VAL A 24 -5.26 -0.47 -37.05
C VAL A 24 -6.06 -0.76 -35.79
N ILE A 25 -6.03 -1.99 -35.29
CA ILE A 25 -6.71 -2.38 -34.05
C ILE A 25 -5.69 -2.86 -33.01
N ASN A 26 -6.06 -2.95 -31.73
CA ASN A 26 -5.19 -3.59 -30.74
C ASN A 26 -5.41 -5.10 -30.63
N GLU A 27 -4.49 -5.79 -29.94
CA GLU A 27 -4.57 -7.25 -29.72
C GLU A 27 -5.89 -7.66 -29.04
N SER A 28 -6.36 -6.89 -28.06
CA SER A 28 -7.62 -7.19 -27.37
C SER A 28 -8.83 -7.15 -28.30
N MET A 29 -8.86 -6.23 -29.26
CA MET A 29 -9.90 -6.20 -30.29
C MET A 29 -9.81 -7.41 -31.22
N ALA A 30 -8.60 -7.75 -31.67
CA ALA A 30 -8.37 -8.91 -32.52
C ALA A 30 -8.82 -10.21 -31.83
N ARG A 31 -8.41 -10.44 -30.57
CA ARG A 31 -8.79 -11.63 -29.80
C ARG A 31 -10.29 -11.73 -29.56
N ARG A 32 -10.97 -10.60 -29.33
CA ARG A 32 -12.40 -10.59 -29.00
C ARG A 32 -13.29 -10.87 -30.20
N TYR A 33 -12.96 -10.30 -31.36
CA TYR A 33 -13.83 -10.34 -32.54
C TYR A 33 -13.36 -11.34 -33.61
N TRP A 34 -12.09 -11.74 -33.59
CA TRP A 34 -11.54 -12.82 -34.41
C TRP A 34 -10.85 -13.89 -33.55
N PRO A 35 -11.58 -14.58 -32.65
CA PRO A 35 -10.98 -15.57 -31.75
C PRO A 35 -10.39 -16.79 -32.47
N GLN A 36 -10.85 -17.09 -33.70
CA GLN A 36 -10.44 -18.26 -34.50
C GLN A 36 -9.94 -17.88 -35.91
N GLY A 37 -9.72 -16.59 -36.18
CA GLY A 37 -9.40 -16.10 -37.53
C GLY A 37 -8.30 -15.04 -37.54
N ASN A 38 -7.79 -14.72 -38.73
CA ASN A 38 -6.87 -13.60 -38.89
C ASN A 38 -7.68 -12.30 -38.96
N ALA A 39 -7.38 -11.35 -38.07
CA ALA A 39 -8.04 -10.04 -38.09
C ALA A 39 -7.51 -9.15 -39.22
N LEU A 40 -6.29 -9.40 -39.73
CA LEU A 40 -5.73 -8.65 -40.86
C LEU A 40 -6.51 -8.91 -42.15
N GLY A 41 -6.78 -7.86 -42.91
CA GLY A 41 -7.66 -7.87 -44.08
C GLY A 41 -9.16 -7.98 -43.72
N GLY A 42 -9.49 -8.11 -42.43
CA GLY A 42 -10.86 -8.11 -41.95
C GLY A 42 -11.53 -6.76 -42.20
N ARG A 43 -12.82 -6.78 -42.59
CA ARG A 43 -13.59 -5.56 -42.81
C ARG A 43 -14.53 -5.28 -41.63
N VAL A 44 -14.44 -4.07 -41.10
CA VAL A 44 -15.24 -3.57 -39.97
C VAL A 44 -16.02 -2.35 -40.41
N ARG A 45 -17.28 -2.26 -40.01
CA ARG A 45 -18.08 -1.07 -40.26
C ARG A 45 -17.94 -0.09 -39.08
N ILE A 46 -17.43 1.10 -39.35
CA ILE A 46 -17.25 2.18 -38.38
C ILE A 46 -18.09 3.36 -38.85
N GLY A 47 -19.16 3.66 -38.11
CA GLY A 47 -20.17 4.62 -38.55
C GLY A 47 -20.81 4.17 -39.88
N PRO A 48 -20.91 5.06 -40.89
CA PRO A 48 -21.47 4.71 -42.19
C PRO A 48 -20.50 3.93 -43.08
N ASN A 49 -19.20 3.88 -42.76
CA ASN A 49 -18.17 3.43 -43.68
C ASN A 49 -17.65 2.04 -43.34
N GLN A 50 -17.32 1.26 -44.37
CA GLN A 50 -16.60 0.00 -44.23
C GLN A 50 -15.09 0.27 -44.29
N SER A 51 -14.36 -0.25 -43.30
CA SER A 51 -12.91 -0.07 -43.17
C SER A 51 -12.20 -1.41 -43.07
N GLU A 52 -10.99 -1.50 -43.59
CA GLU A 52 -10.16 -2.71 -43.59
C GLU A 52 -9.07 -2.64 -42.52
N VAL A 53 -8.88 -3.74 -41.79
CA VAL A 53 -7.84 -3.86 -40.76
C VAL A 53 -6.50 -4.17 -41.43
N ILE A 54 -5.57 -3.22 -41.40
CA ILE A 54 -4.23 -3.35 -42.01
C ILE A 54 -3.12 -3.69 -41.01
N GLY A 55 -3.42 -3.61 -39.72
CA GLY A 55 -2.44 -3.81 -38.67
C GLY A 55 -3.05 -4.12 -37.30
N ILE A 56 -2.28 -4.83 -36.49
CA ILE A 56 -2.60 -5.13 -35.09
C ILE A 56 -1.47 -4.56 -34.22
N ALA A 57 -1.78 -3.57 -33.40
CA ALA A 57 -0.87 -2.97 -32.43
C ALA A 57 -0.95 -3.67 -31.07
N ALA A 58 0.10 -3.56 -30.26
CA ALA A 58 0.08 -4.04 -28.88
C ALA A 58 -0.98 -3.29 -28.05
N ASP A 59 -1.48 -3.95 -27.02
CA ASP A 59 -2.41 -3.32 -26.07
C ASP A 59 -1.72 -2.21 -25.29
N ALA A 60 -2.38 -1.05 -25.17
CA ALA A 60 -1.99 0.04 -24.31
C ALA A 60 -3.03 0.28 -23.22
N LYS A 61 -2.65 1.03 -22.19
CA LYS A 61 -3.54 1.49 -21.11
C LYS A 61 -3.87 2.95 -21.37
N TYR A 62 -5.15 3.30 -21.42
CA TYR A 62 -5.59 4.61 -21.89
C TYR A 62 -6.09 5.49 -20.74
N ASN A 63 -6.85 4.91 -19.80
CA ASN A 63 -7.50 5.67 -18.73
C ASN A 63 -6.91 5.37 -17.34
N SER A 64 -6.35 4.17 -17.12
CA SER A 64 -5.77 3.80 -15.82
C SER A 64 -4.70 2.73 -15.94
N ILE A 65 -3.74 2.74 -15.02
CA ILE A 65 -2.70 1.71 -14.90
C ILE A 65 -3.33 0.35 -14.56
N SER A 66 -4.50 0.32 -13.91
CA SER A 66 -5.21 -0.91 -13.57
C SER A 66 -6.30 -1.27 -14.58
N GLU A 67 -6.43 -0.50 -15.67
CA GLU A 67 -7.39 -0.80 -16.73
C GLU A 67 -7.02 -2.15 -17.39
N ARG A 68 -8.02 -3.00 -17.56
CA ARG A 68 -7.88 -4.17 -18.43
C ARG A 68 -7.81 -3.68 -19.87
N PRO A 69 -6.92 -4.22 -20.71
CA PRO A 69 -6.85 -3.82 -22.12
C PRO A 69 -8.23 -3.87 -22.80
N THR A 70 -8.77 -2.69 -23.12
CA THR A 70 -10.06 -2.54 -23.81
C THR A 70 -9.85 -2.63 -25.33
N PRO A 71 -10.78 -3.21 -26.10
CA PRO A 71 -10.71 -3.18 -27.57
C PRO A 71 -10.65 -1.73 -28.09
N GLN A 72 -9.66 -1.42 -28.92
CA GLN A 72 -9.45 -0.07 -29.47
C GLN A 72 -9.19 -0.12 -30.97
N ILE A 73 -9.65 0.93 -31.66
CA ILE A 73 -9.42 1.17 -33.10
C ILE A 73 -8.67 2.48 -33.25
N TYR A 74 -7.62 2.46 -34.08
CA TYR A 74 -6.87 3.62 -34.51
C TYR A 74 -7.26 3.95 -35.95
N LEU A 75 -7.45 5.24 -36.21
CA LEU A 75 -7.72 5.78 -37.54
C LEU A 75 -6.65 6.82 -37.92
N PRO A 76 -6.28 6.94 -39.19
CA PRO A 76 -5.43 8.04 -39.66
C PRO A 76 -6.15 9.37 -39.44
N LEU A 77 -5.44 10.36 -38.91
CA LEU A 77 -5.99 11.71 -38.74
C LEU A 77 -6.39 12.33 -40.09
N ALA A 78 -5.71 11.93 -41.18
CA ALA A 78 -6.02 12.38 -42.54
C ALA A 78 -7.43 11.96 -43.02
N LEU A 79 -8.05 10.93 -42.42
CA LEU A 79 -9.38 10.45 -42.83
C LEU A 79 -10.53 11.31 -42.31
N ASP A 80 -10.30 12.12 -41.28
CA ASP A 80 -11.28 13.08 -40.78
C ASP A 80 -10.59 14.29 -40.13
N PRO A 81 -10.29 15.33 -40.92
CA PRO A 81 -9.61 16.54 -40.44
C PRO A 81 -10.43 17.37 -39.45
N ASN A 82 -11.74 17.12 -39.36
CA ASN A 82 -12.65 17.85 -38.47
C ASN A 82 -12.83 17.15 -37.11
N LEU A 83 -12.13 16.02 -36.86
CA LEU A 83 -12.13 15.41 -35.54
C LEU A 83 -11.51 16.39 -34.54
N PRO A 84 -12.28 16.93 -33.58
CA PRO A 84 -11.70 17.86 -32.63
C PRO A 84 -10.82 17.03 -31.68
N VAL A 85 -9.54 17.40 -31.58
CA VAL A 85 -8.61 16.80 -30.62
C VAL A 85 -9.00 17.31 -29.24
N PHE A 86 -9.96 16.64 -28.61
CA PHE A 86 -10.57 17.10 -27.36
C PHE A 86 -9.72 16.86 -26.11
N ASP A 87 -8.56 16.21 -26.20
CA ASP A 87 -7.80 15.86 -24.99
C ASP A 87 -6.29 15.69 -25.26
N ALA A 88 -5.67 16.72 -25.84
CA ALA A 88 -4.21 16.80 -25.90
C ALA A 88 -3.64 17.08 -24.50
N ARG A 89 -3.63 16.07 -23.63
CA ARG A 89 -2.99 16.14 -22.31
C ARG A 89 -1.62 15.48 -22.34
N THR A 90 -0.73 16.01 -21.54
CA THR A 90 0.55 15.34 -21.28
C THR A 90 0.30 14.06 -20.50
N VAL A 91 1.05 13.00 -20.81
CA VAL A 91 0.95 11.70 -20.11
C VAL A 91 1.15 11.87 -18.60
N THR A 92 1.96 12.86 -18.19
CA THR A 92 2.19 13.24 -16.80
C THR A 92 0.93 13.75 -16.09
N GLU A 93 0.07 14.49 -16.79
CA GLU A 93 -1.15 15.06 -16.21
C GLU A 93 -2.25 14.00 -16.04
N HIS A 94 -2.37 13.06 -17.00
CA HIS A 94 -3.32 11.95 -16.90
C HIS A 94 -2.97 10.98 -15.76
N LEU A 95 -1.67 10.77 -15.51
CA LEU A 95 -1.20 9.95 -14.39
C LEU A 95 -1.46 10.59 -13.02
N GLN A 96 -1.53 11.92 -12.92
CA GLN A 96 -1.79 12.59 -11.63
C GLN A 96 -3.26 12.52 -11.24
N THR A 97 -4.18 12.74 -12.18
CA THR A 97 -5.63 12.68 -11.91
C THR A 97 -6.08 11.27 -11.55
N ALA A 98 -5.55 10.25 -12.24
CA ALA A 98 -5.92 8.85 -12.00
C ALA A 98 -5.51 8.33 -10.61
N VAL A 99 -4.47 8.90 -10.01
CA VAL A 99 -3.91 8.42 -8.71
C VAL A 99 -4.24 9.40 -7.56
N PHE A 100 -4.85 10.55 -7.85
CA PHE A 100 -5.16 11.57 -6.84
C PHE A 100 -6.05 11.03 -5.71
N ALA A 101 -7.18 10.40 -6.05
CA ALA A 101 -8.11 9.84 -5.06
C ALA A 101 -7.46 8.73 -4.21
N GLN A 102 -6.63 7.90 -4.83
CA GLN A 102 -5.89 6.82 -4.14
C GLN A 102 -4.84 7.39 -3.18
N ARG A 103 -4.09 8.42 -3.59
CA ARG A 103 -3.11 9.10 -2.72
C ARG A 103 -3.78 9.84 -1.58
N MET A 104 -4.89 10.50 -1.83
CA MET A 104 -5.65 11.21 -0.79
C MET A 104 -6.13 10.23 0.29
N ALA A 105 -6.71 9.09 -0.12
CA ALA A 105 -7.12 8.04 0.81
C ALA A 105 -5.93 7.44 1.57
N ALA A 106 -4.81 7.15 0.90
CA ALA A 106 -3.59 6.65 1.53
C ALA A 106 -3.02 7.63 2.56
N ASN A 107 -3.00 8.93 2.25
CA ASN A 107 -2.52 9.97 3.17
C ASN A 107 -3.42 10.08 4.41
N LEU A 108 -4.74 10.01 4.24
CA LEU A 108 -5.69 10.05 5.37
C LEU A 108 -5.54 8.81 6.27
N LEU A 109 -5.52 7.61 5.68
CA LEU A 109 -5.29 6.36 6.42
C LEU A 109 -3.92 6.37 7.11
N GLY A 110 -2.89 6.89 6.46
CA GLY A 110 -1.56 7.07 7.04
C GLY A 110 -1.58 8.00 8.25
N ALA A 111 -2.26 9.15 8.15
CA ALA A 111 -2.41 10.08 9.27
C ALA A 111 -3.16 9.45 10.45
N MET A 112 -4.23 8.69 10.18
CA MET A 112 -4.95 7.94 11.21
C MET A 112 -4.07 6.85 11.84
N GLY A 113 -3.24 6.16 11.05
CA GLY A 113 -2.27 5.18 11.53
C GLY A 113 -1.25 5.80 12.49
N VAL A 114 -0.74 6.99 12.17
CA VAL A 114 0.16 7.74 13.07
C VAL A 114 -0.55 8.11 14.37
N LEU A 115 -1.79 8.60 14.31
CA LEU A 115 -2.59 8.91 15.51
C LEU A 115 -2.85 7.66 16.36
N ALA A 116 -3.22 6.55 15.74
CA ALA A 116 -3.41 5.28 16.43
C ALA A 116 -2.11 4.81 17.12
N LEU A 117 -0.97 4.95 16.46
CA LEU A 117 0.33 4.63 17.04
C LEU A 117 0.67 5.52 18.24
N LEU A 118 0.36 6.82 18.17
CA LEU A 118 0.55 7.75 19.30
C LEU A 118 -0.36 7.40 20.48
N LEU A 119 -1.64 7.10 20.24
CA LEU A 119 -2.57 6.69 21.29
C LEU A 119 -2.15 5.36 21.93
N ALA A 120 -1.75 4.39 21.11
CA ALA A 120 -1.21 3.12 21.58
C ALA A 120 0.06 3.33 22.41
N ALA A 121 0.97 4.20 21.97
CA ALA A 121 2.18 4.58 22.71
C ALA A 121 1.87 5.19 24.08
N ILE A 122 0.93 6.15 24.14
CA ILE A 122 0.52 6.79 25.39
C ILE A 122 -0.13 5.77 26.33
N GLY A 123 -1.05 4.95 25.83
CA GLY A 123 -1.72 3.92 26.62
C GLY A 123 -0.75 2.86 27.14
N LEU A 124 0.15 2.39 26.27
CA LEU A 124 1.20 1.43 26.63
C LEU A 124 2.12 2.02 27.70
N TYR A 125 2.54 3.28 27.56
CA TYR A 125 3.35 3.95 28.56
C TYR A 125 2.62 4.04 29.90
N GLY A 126 1.37 4.49 29.90
CA GLY A 126 0.55 4.63 31.11
C GLY A 126 0.35 3.32 31.85
N VAL A 127 -0.09 2.27 31.14
CA VAL A 127 -0.34 0.94 31.74
C VAL A 127 0.95 0.33 32.29
N MET A 128 2.04 0.40 31.53
CA MET A 128 3.33 -0.17 31.96
C MET A 128 3.93 0.60 33.12
N ALA A 129 3.90 1.94 33.07
CA ALA A 129 4.40 2.76 34.16
C ALA A 129 3.58 2.57 35.45
N TYR A 130 2.25 2.45 35.33
CA TYR A 130 1.38 2.14 36.45
C TYR A 130 1.67 0.75 37.04
N ALA A 131 1.77 -0.28 36.18
CA ALA A 131 2.05 -1.65 36.61
C ALA A 131 3.40 -1.78 37.33
N VAL A 132 4.42 -1.04 36.88
CA VAL A 132 5.73 -0.97 37.56
C VAL A 132 5.62 -0.19 38.87
N SER A 133 4.88 0.92 38.89
CA SER A 133 4.71 1.77 40.07
C SER A 133 3.96 1.06 41.20
N GLN A 134 3.05 0.13 40.91
CA GLN A 134 2.44 -0.73 41.95
C GLN A 134 3.44 -1.72 42.55
N ARG A 135 4.39 -2.23 41.77
CA ARG A 135 5.40 -3.22 42.24
C ARG A 135 6.56 -2.59 43.00
N THR A 136 6.58 -1.26 43.11
CA THR A 136 7.62 -0.49 43.80
C THR A 136 7.64 -0.69 45.30
N GLN A 137 6.48 -0.92 45.93
CA GLN A 137 6.42 -1.16 47.39
C GLN A 137 7.15 -2.44 47.78
N GLU A 138 7.03 -3.51 46.99
CA GLU A 138 7.79 -4.74 47.20
C GLU A 138 9.30 -4.54 47.00
N MET A 139 9.71 -3.62 46.12
CA MET A 139 11.12 -3.32 45.89
C MET A 139 11.80 -2.73 47.13
N GLY A 140 11.12 -1.84 47.86
CA GLY A 140 11.67 -1.24 49.08
C GLY A 140 12.00 -2.31 50.13
N ILE A 141 11.11 -3.29 50.30
CA ILE A 141 11.30 -4.41 51.23
C ILE A 141 12.46 -5.30 50.77
N ARG A 142 12.53 -5.66 49.47
CA ARG A 142 13.61 -6.50 48.93
C ARG A 142 14.97 -5.82 48.97
N LEU A 143 15.03 -4.50 48.75
CA LEU A 143 16.25 -3.70 48.91
C LEU A 143 16.71 -3.68 50.38
N ALA A 144 15.77 -3.54 51.33
CA ALA A 144 16.08 -3.60 52.76
C ALA A 144 16.61 -4.98 53.20
N LEU A 145 16.18 -6.06 52.53
CA LEU A 145 16.70 -7.42 52.71
C LEU A 145 18.04 -7.68 51.99
N GLY A 146 18.64 -6.67 51.35
CA GLY A 146 19.96 -6.75 50.72
C GLY A 146 19.97 -7.20 49.25
N ALA A 147 18.82 -7.20 48.56
CA ALA A 147 18.79 -7.53 47.13
C ALA A 147 19.51 -6.47 46.28
N SER A 148 20.26 -6.91 45.27
CA SER A 148 20.98 -5.98 44.39
C SER A 148 20.02 -5.19 43.48
N PRO A 149 20.21 -3.86 43.31
CA PRO A 149 19.32 -3.02 42.50
C PRO A 149 19.22 -3.47 41.03
N GLY A 150 20.31 -4.01 40.47
CA GLY A 150 20.34 -4.51 39.10
C GLY A 150 19.50 -5.77 38.88
N SER A 151 19.48 -6.69 39.86
CA SER A 151 18.65 -7.91 39.83
C SER A 151 17.16 -7.56 39.81
N LEU A 152 16.75 -6.61 40.64
CA LEU A 152 15.37 -6.14 40.73
C LEU A 152 14.92 -5.41 39.45
N LEU A 153 15.77 -4.54 38.90
CA LEU A 153 15.51 -3.87 37.62
C LEU A 153 15.29 -4.88 36.48
N GLY A 154 16.18 -5.86 36.35
CA GLY A 154 16.07 -6.89 35.30
C GLY A 154 14.80 -7.72 35.43
N MET A 155 14.41 -8.09 36.66
CA MET A 155 13.19 -8.85 36.91
C MET A 155 11.93 -8.09 36.47
N ILE A 156 11.83 -6.81 36.81
CA ILE A 156 10.65 -5.98 36.52
C ILE A 156 10.55 -5.65 35.05
N VAL A 157 11.66 -5.21 34.45
CA VAL A 157 11.72 -4.96 33.00
C VAL A 157 11.42 -6.25 32.24
N GLY A 158 11.95 -7.39 32.67
CA GLY A 158 11.66 -8.70 32.07
C GLY A 158 10.17 -9.07 32.13
N GLN A 159 9.51 -8.89 33.27
CA GLN A 159 8.07 -9.14 33.40
C GLN A 159 7.24 -8.20 32.52
N GLY A 160 7.58 -6.90 32.49
CA GLY A 160 6.93 -5.93 31.62
C GLY A 160 7.13 -6.27 30.13
N MET A 161 8.36 -6.58 29.74
CA MET A 161 8.68 -6.95 28.36
C MET A 161 8.01 -8.25 27.94
N LYS A 162 7.85 -9.22 28.83
CA LYS A 162 7.09 -10.44 28.52
C LYS A 162 5.63 -10.13 28.14
N LEU A 163 4.98 -9.22 28.87
CA LEU A 163 3.62 -8.79 28.54
C LEU A 163 3.57 -8.06 27.19
N ALA A 164 4.52 -7.16 26.95
CA ALA A 164 4.62 -6.41 25.70
C ALA A 164 4.87 -7.34 24.49
N VAL A 165 5.76 -8.32 24.62
CA VAL A 165 6.06 -9.30 23.56
C VAL A 165 4.83 -10.15 23.24
N VAL A 166 4.08 -10.60 24.26
CA VAL A 166 2.83 -11.36 24.03
C VAL A 166 1.80 -10.49 23.30
N GLY A 167 1.61 -9.24 23.74
CA GLY A 167 0.70 -8.30 23.08
C GLY A 167 1.09 -8.02 21.63
N LEU A 168 2.40 -7.80 21.36
CA LEU A 168 2.93 -7.60 20.01
C LEU A 168 2.75 -8.83 19.14
N ALA A 169 3.01 -10.03 19.67
CA ALA A 169 2.84 -11.28 18.93
C ALA A 169 1.37 -11.50 18.54
N ILE A 170 0.44 -11.29 19.47
CA ILE A 170 -1.00 -11.38 19.20
C ILE A 170 -1.41 -10.33 18.16
N GLY A 171 -0.95 -9.08 18.32
CA GLY A 171 -1.24 -8.00 17.37
C GLY A 171 -0.73 -8.30 15.97
N LEU A 172 0.47 -8.85 15.83
CA LEU A 172 1.04 -9.25 14.54
C LEU A 172 0.26 -10.40 13.89
N VAL A 173 -0.19 -11.39 14.67
CA VAL A 173 -1.02 -12.49 14.15
C VAL A 173 -2.37 -11.97 13.66
N ILE A 174 -3.02 -11.09 14.42
CA ILE A 174 -4.30 -10.48 14.03
C ILE A 174 -4.12 -9.63 12.77
N ALA A 175 -3.08 -8.79 12.72
CA ALA A 175 -2.77 -7.99 11.55
C ALA A 175 -2.54 -8.86 10.31
N ALA A 176 -1.64 -9.84 10.40
CA ALA A 176 -1.35 -10.76 9.29
C ALA A 176 -2.61 -11.53 8.84
N GLY A 177 -3.47 -11.96 9.77
CA GLY A 177 -4.74 -12.63 9.46
C GLY A 177 -5.73 -11.72 8.72
N ALA A 178 -5.87 -10.47 9.15
CA ALA A 178 -6.72 -9.47 8.50
C ALA A 178 -6.21 -9.11 7.08
N PHE A 179 -4.89 -9.06 6.87
CA PHE A 179 -4.33 -8.86 5.53
C PHE A 179 -4.46 -10.11 4.65
N GLY A 180 -4.38 -11.31 5.24
CA GLY A 180 -4.61 -12.57 4.55
C GLY A 180 -6.04 -12.72 4.01
N SER A 181 -7.05 -12.24 4.75
CA SER A 181 -8.45 -12.26 4.30
C SER A 181 -8.73 -11.25 3.17
N ILE A 182 -8.06 -10.09 3.16
CA ILE A 182 -8.07 -9.16 2.02
C ILE A 182 -7.45 -9.84 0.78
N GLY A 183 -6.44 -10.70 0.98
CA GLY A 183 -5.87 -11.55 -0.05
C GLY A 183 -6.89 -12.47 -0.74
N ALA A 184 -7.90 -12.96 -0.01
CA ALA A 184 -8.99 -13.75 -0.59
C ALA A 184 -9.91 -12.93 -1.50
N MET A 185 -9.96 -11.60 -1.32
CA MET A 185 -10.70 -10.65 -2.17
C MET A 185 -9.87 -10.12 -3.36
N ARG A 186 -8.70 -10.73 -3.65
CA ARG A 186 -7.81 -10.37 -4.78
C ARG A 186 -8.45 -10.40 -6.16
N SER A 187 -9.61 -11.04 -6.32
CA SER A 187 -10.37 -11.00 -7.58
C SER A 187 -10.80 -9.57 -7.97
N LEU A 188 -10.84 -8.64 -7.02
CA LEU A 188 -11.28 -7.24 -7.23
C LEU A 188 -10.14 -6.23 -7.44
N LEU A 189 -8.92 -6.47 -6.92
CA LEU A 189 -7.81 -5.50 -6.93
C LEU A 189 -6.45 -6.17 -7.22
N PRO A 190 -6.08 -6.40 -8.49
CA PRO A 190 -4.76 -6.89 -8.86
C PRO A 190 -3.71 -5.77 -8.72
N GLY A 191 -2.64 -5.99 -7.94
CA GLY A 191 -1.44 -5.15 -7.96
C GLY A 191 -0.99 -4.51 -6.63
N ILE A 192 -1.72 -4.70 -5.53
CA ILE A 192 -1.32 -4.15 -4.22
C ILE A 192 -0.52 -5.22 -3.46
N SER A 193 0.73 -4.92 -3.10
CA SER A 193 1.53 -5.79 -2.23
C SER A 193 0.92 -5.75 -0.82
N PRO A 194 0.32 -6.85 -0.31
CA PRO A 194 -0.50 -6.79 0.91
C PRO A 194 0.30 -6.66 2.21
N LEU A 195 1.60 -6.95 2.16
CA LEU A 195 2.49 -6.98 3.32
C LEU A 195 3.66 -6.05 3.04
N ASP A 196 3.53 -4.81 3.49
CA ASP A 196 4.66 -3.89 3.52
C ASP A 196 5.60 -4.29 4.68
N PRO A 197 6.81 -4.83 4.40
CA PRO A 197 7.71 -5.30 5.43
C PRO A 197 8.14 -4.18 6.39
N ILE A 198 8.19 -2.95 5.90
CA ILE A 198 8.63 -1.80 6.69
C ILE A 198 7.64 -1.54 7.81
N THR A 199 6.34 -1.46 7.51
CA THR A 199 5.30 -1.23 8.52
C THR A 199 5.24 -2.36 9.56
N PHE A 200 5.36 -3.61 9.13
CA PHE A 200 5.33 -4.77 10.02
C PHE A 200 6.55 -4.91 10.94
N VAL A 201 7.67 -4.24 10.63
CA VAL A 201 8.86 -4.21 11.49
C VAL A 201 8.92 -2.92 12.31
N ALA A 202 8.64 -1.77 11.68
CA ALA A 202 8.76 -0.46 12.30
C ALA A 202 7.76 -0.27 13.44
N VAL A 203 6.49 -0.66 13.27
CA VAL A 203 5.46 -0.47 14.29
C VAL A 203 5.75 -1.29 15.56
N PRO A 204 6.02 -2.60 15.50
CA PRO A 204 6.42 -3.37 16.68
C PRO A 204 7.73 -2.88 17.30
N ALA A 205 8.70 -2.44 16.50
CA ALA A 205 9.95 -1.89 17.01
C ALA A 205 9.72 -0.61 17.84
N VAL A 206 8.91 0.32 17.33
CA VAL A 206 8.54 1.55 18.04
C VAL A 206 7.79 1.22 19.33
N LEU A 207 6.77 0.37 19.26
CA LEU A 207 6.00 -0.03 20.46
C LEU A 207 6.86 -0.79 21.47
N GLY A 208 7.79 -1.64 21.01
CA GLY A 208 8.74 -2.36 21.86
C GLY A 208 9.71 -1.41 22.58
N LEU A 209 10.24 -0.40 21.88
CA LEU A 209 11.07 0.65 22.49
C LEU A 209 10.28 1.46 23.53
N ILE A 210 9.01 1.75 23.26
CA ILE A 210 8.13 2.47 24.18
C ILE A 210 7.81 1.61 25.41
N ALA A 211 7.52 0.32 25.25
CA ALA A 211 7.34 -0.62 26.36
C ALA A 211 8.59 -0.72 27.23
N LEU A 212 9.77 -0.78 26.60
CA LEU A 212 11.05 -0.80 27.30
C LEU A 212 11.28 0.48 28.08
N ALA A 213 11.06 1.65 27.46
CA ALA A 213 11.19 2.94 28.14
C ALA A 213 10.18 3.06 29.30
N ALA A 214 8.93 2.66 29.08
CA ALA A 214 7.85 2.72 30.07
C ALA A 214 8.06 1.79 31.26
N SER A 215 8.76 0.66 31.07
CA SER A 215 9.12 -0.24 32.16
C SER A 215 10.42 0.18 32.86
N TRP A 216 11.41 0.66 32.11
CA TRP A 216 12.73 0.99 32.63
C TRP A 216 12.78 2.33 33.36
N ILE A 217 12.12 3.37 32.87
CA ILE A 217 12.16 4.72 33.49
C ILE A 217 11.60 4.69 34.92
N PRO A 218 10.38 4.16 35.19
CA PRO A 218 9.84 4.12 36.55
C PRO A 218 10.63 3.18 37.46
N ALA A 219 11.06 2.01 36.96
CA ALA A 219 11.85 1.06 37.73
C ALA A 219 13.21 1.65 38.16
N ARG A 220 13.86 2.42 37.27
CA ARG A 220 15.13 3.10 37.57
C ARG A 220 14.95 4.27 38.53
N ARG A 221 13.84 5.02 38.44
CA ARG A 221 13.51 6.07 39.41
C ARG A 221 13.31 5.48 40.80
N ALA A 222 12.59 4.37 40.90
CA ALA A 222 12.35 3.67 42.16
C ALA A 222 13.63 3.20 42.86
N GLY A 223 14.55 2.58 42.12
CA GLY A 223 15.82 2.08 42.68
C GLY A 223 16.82 3.16 43.11
N ARG A 224 16.54 4.45 42.83
CA ARG A 224 17.37 5.60 43.26
C ARG A 224 16.85 6.30 44.51
N VAL A 225 15.64 5.98 44.97
CA VAL A 225 15.09 6.57 46.19
C VAL A 225 15.69 5.83 47.39
N ASP A 226 16.27 6.58 48.33
CA ASP A 226 16.93 6.04 49.53
C ASP A 226 15.90 5.26 50.38
N PRO A 227 16.14 3.97 50.70
CA PRO A 227 15.19 3.14 51.44
C PRO A 227 14.79 3.73 52.81
N LEU A 228 15.71 4.50 53.41
CA LEU A 228 15.50 5.20 54.69
C LEU A 228 14.51 6.37 54.60
N VAL A 229 14.30 6.97 53.43
CA VAL A 229 13.30 8.04 53.24
C VAL A 229 11.91 7.45 53.02
N ALA A 230 11.81 6.26 52.41
CA ALA A 230 10.54 5.57 52.18
C ALA A 230 9.86 5.07 53.46
N LEU A 231 10.64 4.76 54.50
CA LEU A 231 10.13 4.31 55.82
C LEU A 231 9.75 5.45 56.77
N ARG A 232 9.98 6.71 56.40
CA ARG A 232 9.76 7.89 57.28
C ARG A 232 8.47 8.66 56.98
N TYR A 233 7.65 8.15 56.06
CA TYR A 233 6.36 8.75 55.66
C TYR A 233 5.14 7.96 56.17
N GLU A 234 5.31 7.13 57.20
CA GLU A 234 4.21 6.58 57.99
C GLU A 234 4.00 7.38 59.28
#